data_AF-A0A396TUP7-F1
#
_entry.id   AF-A0A396TUP7-F1
#
_cell.length_a   1.000
_cell.length_b   1.000
_cell.length_c   1.000
_cell.angle_alpha   90.00
_cell.angle_beta   90.00
_cell.angle_gamma   90.00
#
_symmetry.space_group_name_H-M   'P 1'
#
loop_
_entity.id
_entity.type
_entity.pdbx_description
1 polymer ?
#
loop_
_entity_poly.entity_id
_entity_poly.type
_entity_poly.pdbx_seq_one_letter_code
_entity_poly.pdbx_strand_id
1 'polypeptide(L)'
;MWKEGNLPHNKLLYANEAVVPEDLIEYVVDKQSFLIFAEALRQDREESDAIESKNPSSPFNSAALGWNNGSIESFLEAAIAWADDTNFGELRLKGVSQWRLFAEFLLAGKQYE
;
A
#
# COMPACT_ATOMS: atom_id res chain seq x y z
N MET A 1 -10.96 20.09 -3.05
CA MET A 1 -11.98 20.01 -1.98
C MET A 1 -12.88 18.83 -2.33
N TRP A 2 -12.48 17.64 -1.92
CA TRP A 2 -13.17 16.38 -2.20
C TRP A 2 -14.27 16.21 -1.16
N LYS A 3 -15.50 15.93 -1.59
CA LYS A 3 -16.62 15.63 -0.69
C LYS A 3 -16.74 14.11 -0.55
N GLU A 4 -16.99 13.70 0.68
CA GLU A 4 -17.19 12.33 1.16
C GLU A 4 -18.15 11.53 0.27
N GLY A 5 -17.80 10.27 -0.01
CA GLY A 5 -18.79 9.22 -0.29
C GLY A 5 -18.83 8.58 -1.67
N ASN A 6 -17.84 8.79 -2.56
CA ASN A 6 -17.81 8.08 -3.84
C ASN A 6 -16.45 7.40 -4.05
N LEU A 7 -16.32 6.17 -3.53
CA LEU A 7 -15.34 5.25 -4.10
C LEU A 7 -15.65 5.14 -5.60
N PRO A 8 -14.66 5.16 -6.48
CA PRO A 8 -14.89 4.99 -7.90
C PRO A 8 -15.49 3.61 -8.20
N HIS A 9 -16.82 3.53 -8.16
CA HIS A 9 -17.61 2.43 -8.71
C HIS A 9 -17.62 2.53 -10.23
N ASN A 10 -16.48 2.27 -10.89
CA ASN A 10 -16.53 1.67 -12.22
C ASN A 10 -15.16 1.16 -12.69
N LYS A 11 -15.23 0.09 -13.45
CA LYS A 11 -14.19 -0.72 -14.10
C LYS A 11 -13.36 0.03 -15.17
N LEU A 12 -13.28 1.36 -15.11
CA LEU A 12 -12.79 2.23 -16.20
C LEU A 12 -12.01 3.51 -15.77
N LEU A 13 -11.76 3.76 -14.48
CA LEU A 13 -11.21 5.06 -14.04
C LEU A 13 -9.68 5.24 -14.16
N TYR A 14 -8.99 4.29 -14.78
CA TYR A 14 -7.53 4.31 -15.01
C TYR A 14 -7.17 3.88 -16.43
N ALA A 15 -7.86 4.41 -17.43
CA ALA A 15 -7.61 4.01 -18.81
C ALA A 15 -6.19 4.36 -19.32
N ASN A 16 -5.30 4.99 -18.52
CA ASN A 16 -3.86 5.17 -18.82
C ASN A 16 -2.98 5.66 -17.62
N GLU A 17 -3.42 5.60 -16.36
CA GLU A 17 -2.59 6.02 -15.21
C GLU A 17 -2.53 4.90 -14.16
N ALA A 18 -1.32 4.56 -13.68
CA ALA A 18 -1.12 3.53 -12.67
C ALA A 18 -1.78 3.95 -11.35
N VAL A 19 -2.47 3.02 -10.70
CA VAL A 19 -3.09 3.26 -9.38
C VAL A 19 -2.03 3.11 -8.31
N VAL A 20 -1.65 4.22 -7.68
CA VAL A 20 -0.66 4.22 -6.61
C VAL A 20 -1.33 3.82 -5.29
N PRO A 21 -0.90 2.74 -4.60
CA PRO A 21 -1.53 2.27 -3.37
C PRO A 21 -1.59 3.32 -2.26
N GLU A 22 -0.56 4.16 -2.16
CA GLU A 22 -0.44 5.25 -1.20
C GLU A 22 -1.60 6.26 -1.32
N ASP A 23 -2.07 6.54 -2.54
CA ASP A 23 -3.18 7.47 -2.79
C ASP A 23 -4.54 6.88 -2.39
N LEU A 24 -4.64 5.56 -2.28
CA LEU A 24 -5.89 4.87 -1.94
C LEU A 24 -6.12 4.74 -0.43
N ILE A 25 -5.07 4.86 0.39
CA ILE A 25 -5.10 4.47 1.80
C ILE A 25 -6.19 5.19 2.60
N GLU A 26 -6.42 6.47 2.30
CA GLU A 26 -7.38 7.28 3.03
C GLU A 26 -8.83 6.92 2.74
N TYR A 27 -9.07 6.25 1.62
CA TYR A 27 -10.39 5.87 1.14
C TYR A 27 -10.78 4.44 1.56
N VAL A 28 -9.90 3.71 2.25
CA VAL A 28 -10.19 2.37 2.75
C VAL A 28 -11.10 2.45 3.98
N VAL A 29 -12.40 2.28 3.78
CA VAL A 29 -13.41 2.39 4.85
C VAL A 29 -14.18 1.11 5.08
N ASP A 30 -14.13 0.19 4.12
CA ASP A 30 -14.87 -1.07 4.13
C ASP A 30 -14.11 -2.19 3.40
N LYS A 31 -14.71 -3.38 3.38
CA LYS A 31 -14.17 -4.56 2.69
C LYS A 31 -13.94 -4.32 1.20
N GLN A 32 -14.83 -3.58 0.53
CA GLN A 32 -14.77 -3.38 -0.93
C GLN A 32 -13.59 -2.47 -1.29
N SER A 33 -13.47 -1.34 -0.61
CA SER A 33 -12.33 -0.41 -0.74
C SER A 33 -11.01 -1.05 -0.34
N PHE A 34 -11.00 -1.90 0.68
CA PHE A 34 -9.82 -2.68 1.05
C PHE A 34 -9.35 -3.60 -0.07
N LEU A 35 -10.26 -4.33 -0.73
CA LEU A 35 -9.89 -5.21 -1.84
C LEU A 35 -9.37 -4.42 -3.06
N ILE A 36 -9.87 -3.20 -3.29
CA ILE A 36 -9.33 -2.32 -4.34
C ILE A 36 -7.90 -1.89 -3.99
N PHE A 37 -7.65 -1.49 -2.73
CA PHE A 37 -6.31 -1.16 -2.26
C PHE A 37 -5.35 -2.36 -2.36
N ALA A 38 -5.76 -3.53 -1.90
CA ALA A 38 -4.91 -4.74 -1.92
C ALA A 38 -4.54 -5.15 -3.35
N GLU A 39 -5.47 -5.01 -4.30
CA GLU A 39 -5.21 -5.27 -5.71
C GLU A 39 -4.25 -4.24 -6.30
N ALA A 40 -4.38 -2.95 -5.95
CA ALA A 40 -3.41 -1.93 -6.35
C ALA A 40 -2.01 -2.23 -5.80
N LEU A 41 -1.90 -2.61 -4.53
CA LEU A 41 -0.61 -2.96 -3.92
C LEU A 41 0.05 -4.18 -4.59
N ARG A 42 -0.74 -5.18 -4.97
CA ARG A 42 -0.28 -6.34 -5.74
C ARG A 42 0.25 -5.94 -7.12
N GLN A 43 -0.49 -5.11 -7.85
CA GLN A 43 -0.10 -4.63 -9.18
C GLN A 43 1.15 -3.74 -9.12
N ASP A 44 1.23 -2.84 -8.14
CA ASP A 44 2.41 -2.01 -7.87
C ASP A 44 3.65 -2.87 -7.61
N ARG A 45 3.51 -3.99 -6.88
CA ARG A 45 4.61 -4.92 -6.67
C ARG A 45 5.06 -5.61 -7.97
N GLU A 46 4.12 -6.09 -8.76
CA GLU A 46 4.42 -6.77 -10.03
C GLU A 46 5.11 -5.83 -11.02
N GLU A 47 4.70 -4.56 -11.06
CA GLU A 47 5.35 -3.54 -11.88
C GLU A 47 6.77 -3.24 -11.38
N SER A 48 6.96 -3.10 -10.06
CA SER A 48 8.29 -2.97 -9.46
C SER A 48 9.21 -4.12 -9.87
N ASP A 49 8.78 -5.37 -9.69
CA ASP A 49 9.55 -6.56 -10.07
C ASP A 49 9.87 -6.57 -11.58
N ALA A 50 8.94 -6.15 -12.44
CA ALA A 50 9.13 -6.08 -13.88
C ALA A 50 10.14 -4.99 -14.30
N ILE A 51 10.20 -3.87 -13.56
CA ILE A 51 11.22 -2.82 -13.74
C ILE A 51 12.58 -3.33 -13.27
N GLU A 52 12.65 -3.88 -12.07
CA GLU A 52 13.87 -4.42 -11.46
C GLU A 52 14.49 -5.55 -12.30
N SER A 53 13.67 -6.43 -12.90
CA SER A 53 14.17 -7.48 -13.78
C SER A 53 14.87 -6.96 -15.04
N LYS A 54 14.56 -5.73 -15.48
CA LYS A 54 15.15 -5.11 -16.69
C LYS A 54 16.31 -4.20 -16.34
N ASN A 55 16.19 -3.46 -15.24
CA ASN A 55 17.16 -2.49 -14.78
C ASN A 55 17.22 -2.52 -13.25
N PRO A 56 18.01 -3.43 -12.66
CA PRO A 56 18.09 -3.59 -11.22
C PRO A 56 18.57 -2.31 -10.53
N SER A 57 17.90 -1.96 -9.44
CA SER A 57 18.30 -0.88 -8.55
C SER A 57 19.57 -1.24 -7.76
N SER A 58 20.22 -0.21 -7.23
CA SER A 58 21.35 -0.38 -6.31
C SER A 58 20.89 -1.15 -5.05
N PRO A 59 21.69 -2.08 -4.51
CA PRO A 59 21.40 -2.76 -3.25
C PRO A 59 21.26 -1.83 -2.03
N PHE A 60 21.68 -0.57 -2.15
CA PHE A 60 21.60 0.44 -1.08
C PHE A 60 20.40 1.37 -1.21
N ASN A 61 19.56 1.19 -2.23
CA ASN A 61 18.35 1.97 -2.46
C ASN A 61 17.12 1.06 -2.40
N SER A 62 15.95 1.65 -2.25
CA SER A 62 14.67 0.97 -2.53
C SER A 62 14.67 0.43 -3.96
N ALA A 63 13.98 -0.68 -4.16
CA ALA A 63 13.60 -1.14 -5.49
C ALA A 63 12.62 -0.15 -6.16
N ALA A 64 12.38 -0.36 -7.44
CA ALA A 64 11.46 0.43 -8.26
C ALA A 64 10.12 0.66 -7.54
N LEU A 65 9.51 1.82 -7.76
CA LEU A 65 8.27 2.26 -7.12
C LEU A 65 8.34 2.38 -5.58
N GLY A 66 9.56 2.46 -5.02
CA GLY A 66 9.79 2.73 -3.61
C GLY A 66 9.64 1.51 -2.69
N TRP A 67 9.83 0.30 -3.23
CA TRP A 67 9.78 -0.92 -2.43
C TRP A 67 11.06 -1.10 -1.62
N ASN A 68 10.97 -0.93 -0.30
CA ASN A 68 12.08 -1.21 0.62
C ASN A 68 12.21 -2.71 0.92
N ASN A 69 11.09 -3.44 0.86
CA ASN A 69 11.01 -4.83 1.29
C ASN A 69 10.63 -5.76 0.14
N GLY A 70 11.64 -6.41 -0.45
CA GLY A 70 11.49 -7.24 -1.65
C GLY A 70 11.04 -8.68 -1.41
N SER A 71 11.17 -9.25 -0.21
CA SER A 71 10.71 -10.62 0.06
C SER A 71 9.44 -10.63 0.91
N ILE A 72 8.73 -11.76 0.95
CA ILE A 72 7.54 -11.88 1.81
C ILE A 72 7.92 -11.79 3.28
N GLU A 73 9.08 -12.33 3.66
CA GLU A 73 9.61 -12.26 5.02
C GLU A 73 9.90 -10.81 5.42
N SER A 74 10.66 -10.06 4.60
CA SER A 74 10.99 -8.67 4.91
C SER A 74 9.76 -7.76 4.89
N PHE A 75 8.81 -8.02 4.00
CA PHE A 75 7.53 -7.31 3.93
C PHE A 75 6.71 -7.50 5.21
N LEU A 76 6.58 -8.73 5.69
CA LEU A 76 5.84 -9.01 6.91
C LEU A 76 6.57 -8.52 8.16
N GLU A 77 7.90 -8.64 8.19
CA GLU A 77 8.72 -8.09 9.28
C GLU A 77 8.52 -6.57 9.43
N ALA A 78 8.62 -5.83 8.32
CA ALA A 78 8.39 -4.39 8.31
C ALA A 78 6.96 -4.00 8.74
N ALA A 79 5.95 -4.72 8.27
CA ALA A 79 4.55 -4.50 8.67
C ALA A 79 4.33 -4.75 10.18
N ILE A 80 4.97 -5.78 10.74
CA ILE A 80 4.92 -6.10 12.17
C ILE A 80 5.65 -5.04 12.99
N ALA A 81 6.84 -4.61 12.57
CA ALA A 81 7.60 -3.56 13.24
C ALA A 81 6.80 -2.25 13.33
N TRP A 82 6.16 -1.85 12.22
CA TRP A 82 5.24 -0.70 12.22
C TRP A 82 4.07 -0.90 13.17
N ALA A 83 3.47 -2.09 13.22
CA ALA A 83 2.37 -2.38 14.13
C ALA A 83 2.80 -2.26 15.60
N ASP A 84 3.97 -2.76 15.95
CA ASP A 84 4.51 -2.65 17.32
C ASP A 84 4.79 -1.18 17.69
N ASP A 85 5.43 -0.43 16.80
CA ASP A 85 5.81 0.97 17.03
C ASP A 85 4.61 1.92 17.10
N THR A 86 3.51 1.58 16.44
CA THR A 86 2.31 2.43 16.36
C THR A 86 1.14 1.95 17.21
N ASN A 87 1.29 0.83 17.91
CA ASN A 87 0.20 0.08 18.55
C ASN A 87 -0.93 -0.20 17.53
N PHE A 88 -0.57 -0.81 16.41
CA PHE A 88 -1.43 -1.11 15.26
C PHE A 88 -2.18 0.14 14.76
N GLY A 89 -1.48 1.26 14.66
CA GLY A 89 -2.03 2.54 14.23
C GLY A 89 -2.79 3.33 15.31
N GLU A 90 -3.12 2.76 16.48
CA GLU A 90 -3.89 3.45 17.53
C GLU A 90 -3.24 4.75 18.04
N LEU A 91 -1.91 4.87 17.95
CA LEU A 91 -1.21 6.09 18.35
C LEU A 91 -1.39 7.25 17.36
N ARG A 92 -1.75 6.96 16.09
CA ARG A 92 -1.74 7.94 14.99
C ARG A 92 -3.06 8.04 14.21
N LEU A 93 -3.86 6.98 14.19
CA LEU A 93 -5.03 6.79 13.33
C LEU A 93 -6.31 6.50 14.14
N LYS A 94 -6.51 7.20 15.25
CA LYS A 94 -7.67 6.96 16.13
C LYS A 94 -8.99 7.15 15.40
N GLY A 95 -9.88 6.15 15.51
CA GLY A 95 -11.24 6.21 14.99
C GLY A 95 -11.39 5.91 13.50
N VAL A 96 -10.32 5.49 12.81
CA VAL A 96 -10.43 4.99 11.43
C VAL A 96 -11.02 3.57 11.41
N SER A 97 -11.43 3.12 10.22
CA SER A 97 -11.96 1.76 10.06
C SER A 97 -10.87 0.70 10.29
N GLN A 98 -11.23 -0.47 10.79
CA GLN A 98 -10.31 -1.62 10.88
C GLN A 98 -9.71 -1.99 9.51
N TRP A 99 -10.44 -1.71 8.42
CA TRP A 99 -9.96 -1.93 7.06
C TRP A 99 -8.84 -0.95 6.69
N ARG A 100 -8.94 0.32 7.14
CA ARG A 100 -7.85 1.30 6.98
C ARG A 100 -6.63 0.86 7.78
N LEU A 101 -6.79 0.46 9.04
CA LEU A 101 -5.67 -0.04 9.85
C LEU A 101 -4.96 -1.22 9.18
N PHE A 102 -5.73 -2.14 8.59
CA PHE A 102 -5.14 -3.28 7.89
C PHE A 102 -4.48 -2.89 6.56
N ALA A 103 -5.01 -1.90 5.84
CA ALA A 103 -4.34 -1.36 4.66
C ALA A 103 -3.03 -0.65 5.02
N GLU A 104 -3.01 0.10 6.14
CA GLU A 104 -1.81 0.80 6.63
C GLU A 104 -0.74 -0.20 7.05
N PHE A 105 -1.14 -1.31 7.69
CA PHE A 105 -0.26 -2.45 7.99
C PHE A 105 0.39 -3.02 6.72
N LEU A 106 -0.39 -3.25 5.65
CA LEU A 106 0.16 -3.75 4.39
C LEU A 106 1.05 -2.72 3.67
N LEU A 107 0.68 -1.43 3.72
CA LEU A 107 1.49 -0.37 3.13
C LEU A 107 2.83 -0.19 3.86
N ALA A 108 2.82 -0.34 5.19
CA ALA A 108 4.04 -0.34 5.99
C ALA A 108 4.98 -1.48 5.58
N GLY A 109 4.43 -2.65 5.21
CA GLY A 109 5.25 -3.73 4.65
C GLY A 109 6.05 -3.30 3.41
N LYS A 110 5.54 -2.39 2.58
CA LYS A 110 6.26 -1.85 1.41
C LYS A 110 7.37 -0.85 1.82
N GLN A 111 7.10 0.02 2.78
CA GLN A 111 7.87 1.26 3.00
C GLN A 111 8.68 1.32 4.29
N TYR A 112 8.29 0.59 5.35
CA TYR A 112 8.92 0.69 6.67
C TYR A 112 10.30 0.02 6.65
N GLU A 113 11.30 0.72 7.22
CA GLU A 113 12.70 0.29 7.33
C GLU A 113 13.05 -0.18 8.75
#